data_AF-A0AAD9JTV6-F1
#
_entry.id   AF-A0AAD9JTV6-F1
#
_cell.length_a   1.000
_cell.length_b   1.000
_cell.length_c   1.000
_cell.angle_alpha   90.00
_cell.angle_beta   90.00
_cell.angle_gamma   90.00
#
_symmetry.space_group_name_H-M   'P 1'
#
loop_
_entity.id
_entity.type
_entity.pdbx_description
1 polymer ?
#
loop_
_entity_poly.entity_id
_entity_poly.type
_entity_poly.pdbx_seq_one_letter_code
_entity_poly.pdbx_strand_id
1 'polypeptide(L)' 'MEADIHSHLFVEAGQYNSNLYGTSVASVREVAASGKHCILDVSGNAIKQLQVAELFPVAIFIKPKPVDAIMYR' A
#
# COMPACT_ATOMS: atom_id res chain seq x y z
N MET A 1 10.63 -7.54 -12.74
CA MET A 1 10.34 -6.58 -11.64
C MET A 1 10.58 -5.13 -12.05
N GLU A 2 11.78 -4.71 -12.46
CA GLU A 2 11.98 -3.29 -12.85
C GLU A 2 11.04 -2.83 -13.96
N ALA A 3 10.94 -3.58 -15.06
CA ALA A 3 10.00 -3.27 -16.15
C ALA A 3 8.55 -3.19 -15.67
N ASP A 4 8.16 -4.07 -14.73
CA ASP A 4 6.82 -4.13 -14.16
C ASP A 4 6.53 -2.93 -13.25
N ILE A 5 7.54 -2.45 -12.52
CA ILE A 5 7.46 -1.22 -11.73
C ILE A 5 7.23 -0.02 -12.67
N HIS A 6 7.98 0.08 -13.77
CA HIS A 6 7.79 1.14 -14.78
C HIS A 6 6.44 1.04 -15.50
N SER A 7 5.86 -0.16 -15.57
CA SER A 7 4.55 -0.43 -16.17
C SER A 7 3.39 -0.27 -15.18
N HIS A 8 3.63 0.32 -13.99
CA HIS A 8 2.62 0.55 -12.96
C HIS A 8 1.91 -0.73 -12.46
N LEU A 9 2.60 -1.87 -12.47
CA LEU A 9 2.06 -3.14 -11.96
C LEU A 9 2.20 -3.30 -10.43
N PHE A 10 2.81 -2.32 -9.77
CA PHE A 10 3.02 -2.29 -8.33
C PHE A 10 2.31 -1.10 -7.70
N VAL A 11 1.64 -1.35 -6.58
CA VAL A 11 1.04 -0.33 -5.72
C VAL A 11 2.14 0.45 -4.99
N GLU A 12 3.17 -0.27 -4.55
CA GLU A 12 4.38 0.27 -3.95
C GLU A 12 5.54 -0.67 -4.30
N ALA A 13 6.71 -0.09 -4.57
CA ALA A 13 7.94 -0.83 -4.79
C ALA A 13 9.14 -0.05 -4.26
N GLY A 14 10.16 -0.77 -3.81
CA GLY A 14 11.38 -0.21 -3.25
C GLY A 14 12.55 -1.19 -3.33
N GLN A 15 13.73 -0.72 -2.90
CA GLN A 15 14.94 -1.51 -2.89
C GLN A 15 15.52 -1.57 -1.48
N TYR A 16 15.97 -2.75 -1.06
CA TYR A 16 16.69 -2.95 0.19
C TYR A 16 17.77 -4.01 0.00
N ASN A 17 19.00 -3.76 0.48
CA ASN A 17 20.15 -4.65 0.30
C ASN A 17 20.30 -5.16 -1.14
N SER A 18 20.21 -4.26 -2.12
CA SER A 18 20.29 -4.54 -3.56
C SER A 18 19.16 -5.42 -4.13
N ASN A 19 18.16 -5.79 -3.33
CA ASN A 19 17.00 -6.57 -3.77
C ASN A 19 15.77 -5.66 -3.89
N LEU A 20 14.93 -5.94 -4.87
CA LEU A 20 13.67 -5.23 -5.07
C LEU A 20 12.53 -5.92 -4.31
N TYR A 21 11.68 -5.09 -3.71
CA TYR A 21 10.49 -5.51 -2.98
C TYR A 21 9.30 -4.67 -3.43
N GLY A 22 8.09 -5.20 -3.32
CA GLY A 22 6.91 -4.44 -3.64
C GLY A 22 5.62 -5.22 -3.46
N THR A 23 4.52 -4.47 -3.41
CA THR A 23 3.16 -5.00 -3.36
C THR A 23 2.55 -4.86 -4.76
N SER A 24 2.33 -5.99 -5.43
CA SER A 24 1.77 -5.98 -6.79
C SER A 24 0.27 -5.67 -6.79
N VAL A 25 -0.20 -5.00 -7.84
CA VAL A 25 -1.66 -4.76 -8.05
C VAL A 25 -2.41 -6.08 -8.14
N ALA A 26 -1.83 -7.10 -8.77
CA ALA A 26 -2.42 -8.41 -8.93
C ALA A 26 -2.67 -9.11 -7.57
N SER A 27 -1.69 -9.07 -6.67
CA SER A 27 -1.82 -9.67 -5.34
C SER A 27 -2.93 -9.02 -4.50
N VAL A 28 -3.07 -7.69 -4.56
CA VAL A 28 -4.19 -7.00 -3.87
C VAL A 28 -5.53 -7.41 -4.48
N ARG A 29 -5.61 -7.48 -5.81
CA ARG A 29 -6.82 -7.89 -6.53
C ARG A 29 -7.23 -9.32 -6.20
N GLU A 30 -6.28 -10.24 -6.08
CA GLU A 30 -6.54 -11.64 -5.74
C GLU A 30 -7.20 -11.76 -4.36
N VAL A 31 -6.67 -11.06 -3.35
CA VAL A 31 -7.27 -11.06 -2.00
C VAL A 31 -8.68 -10.46 -2.04
N ALA A 32 -8.88 -9.35 -2.74
CA ALA A 32 -10.19 -8.71 -2.88
C ALA A 32 -11.20 -9.63 -3.60
N ALA A 33 -10.78 -10.30 -4.68
CA ALA A 33 -11.59 -11.23 -5.44
C ALA A 33 -11.99 -12.48 -4.63
N SER A 34 -11.20 -12.85 -3.61
CA SER A 34 -11.56 -13.91 -2.66
C SER A 34 -12.64 -13.51 -1.64
N GLY A 35 -13.19 -12.29 -1.74
CA GLY A 35 -14.20 -11.77 -0.82
C GLY A 35 -13.64 -11.27 0.52
N LYS A 36 -12.33 -11.00 0.60
CA LYS A 36 -11.64 -10.54 1.81
C LYS A 36 -11.18 -9.10 1.67
N HIS A 37 -11.03 -8.41 2.80
CA HIS A 37 -10.34 -7.14 2.84
C HIS A 37 -8.82 -7.36 2.86
N CYS A 38 -8.13 -6.80 1.88
CA CYS A 38 -6.67 -6.78 1.86
C CYS A 38 -6.18 -5.67 2.79
N ILE A 39 -5.57 -6.06 3.93
CA ILE A 39 -4.90 -5.11 4.82
C ILE A 39 -3.53 -4.81 4.22
N LEU A 40 -3.28 -3.54 3.94
CA LEU A 40 -2.06 -3.07 3.26
C LEU A 40 -1.21 -2.26 4.22
N ASP A 41 0.03 -2.71 4.41
CA ASP A 41 1.11 -1.95 5.06
C ASP A 41 1.95 -1.29 3.97
N VAL A 42 1.53 -0.10 3.56
CA VAL A 42 2.12 0.69 2.46
C VAL A 42 2.05 2.17 2.81
N SER A 43 2.86 3.00 2.16
CA SER A 43 2.80 4.45 2.37
C SER A 43 1.49 5.07 1.84
N GLY A 44 1.17 6.29 2.28
CA GLY A 44 0.00 7.03 1.77
C GLY A 44 0.02 7.28 0.25
N ASN A 45 1.19 7.24 -0.39
CA ASN A 45 1.32 7.40 -1.84
C ASN A 45 0.64 6.26 -2.63
N ALA A 46 0.53 5.07 -2.01
CA ALA A 46 -0.14 3.91 -2.58
C ALA A 46 -1.65 4.13 -2.83
N ILE A 47 -2.29 5.03 -2.08
CA ILE A 47 -3.74 5.29 -2.20
C ILE A 47 -4.09 5.69 -3.62
N LYS A 48 -3.29 6.56 -4.25
CA LYS A 48 -3.51 7.00 -5.63
C LYS A 48 -3.35 5.86 -6.64
N GLN A 49 -2.35 5.00 -6.45
CA GLN A 49 -2.11 3.85 -7.35
C GLN A 49 -3.26 2.83 -7.26
N LEU A 50 -3.75 2.57 -6.05
CA LEU A 50 -4.91 1.69 -5.83
C LEU A 50 -6.19 2.25 -6.48
N GLN A 51 -6.38 3.57 -6.46
CA GLN A 51 -7.50 4.22 -7.15
C GLN A 51 -7.39 4.11 -8.68
N VAL A 52 -6.21 4.36 -9.25
CA VAL A 52 -5.95 4.20 -10.70
C VAL A 52 -6.15 2.76 -11.15
N ALA A 53 -5.80 1.78 -10.30
CA ALA A 53 -6.01 0.36 -10.54
C ALA A 53 -7.46 -0.11 -10.29
N GLU A 54 -8.40 0.80 -10.00
CA GLU A 54 -9.81 0.48 -9.73
C GLU A 54 -10.00 -0.52 -8.58
N LEU A 55 -9.14 -0.45 -7.55
CA LEU A 55 -9.23 -1.27 -6.33
C LEU A 55 -9.95 -0.55 -5.18
N PHE A 56 -10.29 0.73 -5.35
CA PHE A 56 -11.13 1.56 -4.46
C PHE A 56 -10.82 1.36 -2.96
N PRO A 57 -9.62 1.76 -2.49
CA PRO A 57 -9.20 1.49 -1.12
C PRO A 57 -10.00 2.28 -0.09
N VAL A 58 -10.18 1.69 1.09
CA VAL A 58 -10.62 2.43 2.30
C VAL A 58 -9.38 2.92 3.03
N ALA A 59 -9.11 4.22 2.98
CA ALA A 59 -7.98 4.84 3.67
C ALA A 59 -8.42 5.43 5.01
N ILE A 60 -7.85 4.93 6.12
CA ILE A 60 -8.15 5.40 7.47
C ILE A 60 -6.94 6.15 8.02
N PHE A 61 -7.09 7.46 8.26
CA PHE A 61 -6.05 8.26 8.89
C PHE A 61 -6.29 8.37 10.40
N ILE A 62 -5.36 7.82 11.18
CA ILE A 62 -5.37 7.96 12.64
C ILE A 62 -4.66 9.26 13.01
N LYS A 63 -5.44 10.33 13.22
CA LYS A 63 -4.88 11.62 13.63
C LYS A 63 -4.29 11.50 15.05
N PRO A 64 -3.01 11.84 15.25
CA PRO A 64 -2.41 11.84 16.57
C PRO A 64 -3.14 12.81 17.52
N LYS A 65 -3.32 12.39 18.77
CA LYS A 65 -3.61 13.32 19.88
C LYS A 65 -2.38 14.22 20.12
N PRO A 66 -2.49 15.32 20.91
CA PRO A 66 -1.32 16.11 21.28
C PRO A 66 -0.16 15.22 21.77
N VAL A 67 1.09 15.66 21.54
CA VAL A 67 2.30 14.84 21.75
C VAL A 67 2.32 14.14 23.11
N ASP A 68 1.84 14.83 24.15
CA ASP A 68 1.80 14.30 25.51
C ASP A 68 0.95 13.03 25.62
N ALA A 69 -0.15 12.95 24.87
CA ALA A 69 -1.05 11.81 24.87
C ALA A 69 -0.49 10.59 24.12
N ILE A 70 0.61 10.75 23.38
CA ILE A 70 1.29 9.69 22.61
C ILE A 70 2.58 9.26 23.32
N MET A 71 3.34 10.21 23.85
CA MET A 71 4.66 9.95 24.45
C MET A 71 4.60 9.46 25.90
N TYR A 72 3.58 9.83 26.67
CA TYR A 72 3.50 9.55 28.11
C TYR A 72 2.39 8.54 28.48
N ARG A 73 2.08 7.62 27.56
CA ARG A 73 1.22 6.47 27.83
C ARG A 73 2.01 5.20 28.07
#